data_AF-A0A4S8M427-F1
#
_entry.id   AF-A0A4S8M427-F1
#
_cell.length_a   1.000
_cell.length_b   1.000
_cell.length_c   1.000
_cell.angle_alpha   90.00
_cell.angle_beta   90.00
_cell.angle_gamma   90.00
#
_symmetry.space_group_name_H-M   'P 1'
#
loop_
_entity.id
_entity.type
_entity.pdbx_description
1 polymer ?
#
loop_
_entity_poly.entity_id
_entity_poly.type
_entity_poly.pdbx_seq_one_letter_code
_entity_poly.pdbx_strand_id
1 'polypeptide(L)'
;MKRSRTGSKSDNSRNSRHEKGESTMSVPPPPDPEEEEDLDDHAFDHPSTYVEQRWIWVPKDRLGLSQVIITELRNAGVAASDEGATINRKGVVEVTRNPPDEEWVGGHTH
;
A
#
# COMPACT_ATOMS: atom_id res chain seq x y z
N MET A 1 -33.17 44.68 25.91
CA MET A 1 -32.19 44.88 24.81
C MET A 1 -32.76 44.38 23.49
N LYS A 2 -32.40 45.04 22.39
CA LYS A 2 -33.15 45.10 21.12
C LYS A 2 -32.91 43.89 20.18
N ARG A 3 -33.96 43.57 19.42
CA ARG A 3 -34.12 42.49 18.44
C ARG A 3 -33.36 42.77 17.14
N SER A 4 -32.95 41.69 16.47
CA SER A 4 -32.35 41.68 15.13
C SER A 4 -33.40 41.56 14.01
N ARG A 5 -33.00 41.98 12.80
CA ARG A 5 -33.53 41.72 11.43
C ARG A 5 -34.58 42.68 10.85
N THR A 6 -34.26 43.39 9.75
CA THR A 6 -34.57 43.03 8.33
C THR A 6 -34.53 44.23 7.37
N GLY A 7 -34.03 43.98 6.15
CA GLY A 7 -34.47 44.56 4.85
C GLY A 7 -33.89 45.91 4.41
N SER A 8 -33.74 46.24 3.13
CA SER A 8 -33.79 45.54 1.83
C SER A 8 -33.47 46.57 0.72
N LYS A 9 -33.13 46.08 -0.49
CA LYS A 9 -33.17 46.72 -1.85
C LYS A 9 -31.98 47.58 -2.31
N SER A 10 -31.24 47.15 -3.35
CA SER A 10 -31.47 47.30 -4.83
C SER A 10 -30.66 48.50 -5.34
N ASP A 11 -30.04 48.61 -6.52
CA ASP A 11 -29.91 47.87 -7.78
C ASP A 11 -28.80 48.65 -8.54
N ASN A 12 -27.83 48.03 -9.24
CA ASN A 12 -27.40 48.56 -10.54
C ASN A 12 -26.54 47.58 -11.36
N SER A 13 -27.25 46.81 -12.16
CA SER A 13 -27.02 46.54 -13.59
C SER A 13 -25.73 47.04 -14.29
N ARG A 14 -25.20 46.13 -15.13
CA ARG A 14 -24.43 46.31 -16.39
C ARG A 14 -22.91 46.48 -16.27
N ASN A 15 -22.16 45.44 -16.65
CA ASN A 15 -21.87 45.25 -18.09
C ASN A 15 -21.40 43.82 -18.40
N SER A 16 -22.17 43.16 -19.26
CA SER A 16 -21.78 41.94 -19.96
C SER A 16 -20.97 42.34 -21.18
N ARG A 17 -19.71 41.89 -21.28
CA ARG A 17 -19.02 41.73 -22.56
C ARG A 17 -18.43 40.33 -22.62
N HIS A 18 -19.08 39.49 -23.41
CA HIS A 18 -18.47 38.29 -23.98
C HIS A 18 -17.45 38.74 -25.02
N GLU A 19 -16.17 38.46 -24.78
CA GLU A 19 -15.20 38.30 -25.86
C GLU A 19 -14.97 36.81 -26.05
N LYS A 20 -15.35 36.34 -27.24
CA LYS A 20 -15.02 35.02 -27.75
C LYS A 20 -13.55 35.03 -28.18
N GLY A 21 -12.82 34.01 -27.74
CA GLY A 21 -11.93 33.25 -28.59
C GLY A 21 -10.51 33.76 -28.70
N GLU A 22 -9.62 33.17 -27.90
CA GLU A 22 -8.43 32.52 -28.44
C GLU A 22 -8.05 31.40 -27.46
N SER A 23 -8.39 30.15 -27.79
CA SER A 23 -7.85 28.99 -27.08
C SER A 23 -6.40 28.81 -27.52
N THR A 24 -5.52 29.62 -26.94
CA THR A 24 -4.12 29.25 -26.87
C THR A 24 -4.07 27.99 -26.00
N MET A 25 -3.63 26.86 -26.57
CA MET A 25 -3.16 25.77 -25.72
C MET A 25 -1.95 26.33 -24.99
N SER A 26 -2.17 26.87 -23.80
CA SER A 26 -1.12 27.28 -22.89
C SER A 26 -0.34 26.03 -22.56
N VAL A 27 0.83 25.88 -23.20
CA VAL A 27 1.83 24.91 -22.78
C VAL A 27 2.05 25.17 -21.29
N PRO A 28 1.85 24.17 -20.42
CA PRO A 28 2.11 24.36 -19.00
C PRO A 28 3.55 24.85 -18.84
N PRO A 29 3.82 25.74 -17.87
CA PRO A 29 5.18 26.13 -17.57
C PRO A 29 6.02 24.87 -17.35
N PRO A 30 7.32 24.89 -17.70
CA PRO A 30 8.21 23.80 -17.34
C PRO A 30 8.10 23.57 -15.82
N PRO A 31 8.14 22.30 -15.38
CA PRO A 31 8.10 21.99 -13.95
C PRO A 31 9.20 22.78 -13.23
N ASP A 32 8.89 23.29 -12.03
CA ASP A 32 9.90 23.92 -11.20
C ASP A 32 10.99 22.88 -10.89
N PRO A 33 12.28 23.18 -11.06
CA PRO A 33 13.37 22.21 -10.88
C PRO A 33 13.50 21.72 -9.42
N GLU A 34 12.77 22.32 -8.48
CA GLU A 34 12.70 21.92 -7.07
C GLU A 34 11.63 20.84 -6.80
N GLU A 35 10.79 20.48 -7.78
CA GLU A 35 9.80 19.40 -7.69
C GLU A 35 10.30 18.03 -8.21
N GLU A 36 11.60 17.91 -8.54
CA GLU A 36 12.22 16.64 -8.98
C GLU A 36 12.61 15.71 -7.82
N GLU A 37 12.27 16.03 -6.56
CA GLU A 37 12.77 15.31 -5.38
C GLU A 37 12.04 13.99 -5.04
N ASP A 38 10.91 13.67 -5.68
CA ASP A 38 10.08 12.49 -5.32
C ASP A 38 9.85 11.49 -6.48
N LEU A 39 10.74 11.45 -7.47
CA LEU A 39 10.72 10.34 -8.43
C LEU A 39 11.34 9.10 -7.76
N ASP A 40 10.48 8.20 -7.27
CA ASP A 40 10.90 6.88 -6.77
C ASP A 40 11.77 6.19 -7.83
N ASP A 41 13.02 5.89 -7.48
CA ASP A 41 14.02 5.23 -8.34
C ASP A 41 13.49 3.92 -8.96
N HIS A 42 12.49 3.30 -8.33
CA HIS A 42 11.85 2.07 -8.75
C HIS A 42 10.38 2.24 -9.19
N ALA A 43 9.94 3.47 -9.51
CA ALA A 43 8.54 3.78 -9.86
C ALA A 43 7.94 2.90 -10.97
N PHE A 44 8.78 2.35 -11.85
CA PHE A 44 8.39 1.49 -12.97
C PHE A 44 9.01 0.09 -12.91
N ASP A 45 9.85 -0.19 -11.91
CA ASP A 45 10.43 -1.51 -11.72
C ASP A 45 9.41 -2.44 -11.06
N HIS A 46 9.33 -3.68 -11.52
CA HIS A 46 8.48 -4.66 -10.84
C HIS A 46 9.12 -4.99 -9.47
N PRO A 47 8.38 -4.97 -8.35
CA PRO A 47 8.95 -5.13 -7.00
C PRO A 47 9.84 -6.36 -6.85
N SER A 48 9.56 -7.45 -7.57
CA SER A 48 10.38 -8.65 -7.59
C SER A 48 11.81 -8.47 -8.15
N THR A 49 12.17 -7.33 -8.75
CA THR A 49 13.52 -7.07 -9.26
C THR A 49 14.43 -6.40 -8.23
N TYR A 50 13.88 -5.72 -7.23
CA TYR A 50 14.66 -4.93 -6.25
C TYR A 50 14.28 -5.21 -4.78
N VAL A 51 13.07 -5.69 -4.52
CA VAL A 51 12.63 -6.10 -3.18
C VAL A 51 13.04 -7.55 -2.93
N GLU A 52 13.57 -7.82 -1.73
CA GLU A 52 13.86 -9.18 -1.29
C GLU A 52 12.58 -10.05 -1.31
N GLN A 53 12.72 -11.27 -1.85
CA GLN A 53 11.62 -12.21 -1.93
C GLN A 53 11.19 -12.66 -0.53
N ARG A 54 9.88 -12.53 -0.24
CA ARG A 54 9.27 -13.02 1.00
C ARG A 54 9.39 -14.53 1.13
N TRP A 55 9.47 -15.01 2.38
CA TRP A 55 9.61 -16.43 2.67
C TRP A 55 8.31 -17.18 2.38
N ILE A 56 8.44 -18.43 1.91
CA ILE A 56 7.30 -19.34 1.82
C ILE A 56 7.05 -19.94 3.19
N TRP A 57 5.90 -19.61 3.79
CA TRP A 57 5.51 -20.08 5.11
C TRP A 57 4.44 -21.17 5.02
N VAL A 58 4.83 -22.42 5.30
CA VAL A 58 3.96 -23.60 5.16
C VAL A 58 3.63 -24.13 6.55
N PRO A 59 2.37 -24.27 6.96
CA PRO A 59 2.04 -24.82 8.27
C PRO A 59 2.55 -26.26 8.44
N LYS A 60 3.11 -26.56 9.61
CA LYS A 60 3.58 -27.90 9.96
C LYS A 60 2.42 -28.88 10.03
N ASP A 61 2.49 -29.93 9.23
CA ASP A 61 1.50 -31.00 9.21
C ASP A 61 2.01 -32.27 9.92
N ARG A 62 1.10 -33.24 10.11
CA ARG A 62 1.40 -34.50 10.81
C ARG A 62 1.97 -35.60 9.90
N LEU A 63 1.83 -35.45 8.59
CA LEU A 63 2.31 -36.40 7.59
C LEU A 63 3.74 -36.08 7.15
N GLY A 64 4.26 -34.90 7.53
CA GLY A 64 5.62 -34.45 7.21
C GLY A 64 5.76 -33.84 5.82
N LEU A 65 4.65 -33.50 5.17
CA LEU A 65 4.65 -32.87 3.85
C LEU A 65 5.31 -31.48 3.88
N SER A 66 5.09 -30.71 4.95
CA SER A 66 5.70 -29.38 5.15
C SER A 66 7.22 -29.47 5.06
N GLN A 67 7.80 -30.49 5.69
CA GLN A 67 9.26 -30.69 5.73
C GLN A 67 9.83 -31.07 4.37
N VAL A 68 9.11 -31.90 3.60
CA VAL A 68 9.51 -32.23 2.22
C VAL A 68 9.49 -30.97 1.35
N ILE A 69 8.40 -30.21 1.38
CA ILE A 69 8.24 -28.96 0.61
C ILE A 69 9.31 -27.93 0.99
N ILE A 70 9.56 -27.73 2.29
CA ILE A 70 10.59 -26.81 2.78
C ILE A 70 11.97 -27.23 2.27
N THR A 71 12.27 -28.53 2.28
CA THR A 71 13.55 -29.05 1.79
C THR A 71 13.70 -28.81 0.29
N GLU A 72 12.67 -29.09 -0.50
CA GLU A 72 12.67 -28.85 -1.95
C GLU A 72 12.83 -27.36 -2.30
N LEU A 73 12.09 -26.49 -1.62
CA LEU A 73 12.16 -25.03 -1.82
C LEU A 73 13.54 -24.49 -1.47
N ARG A 74 14.11 -24.89 -0.33
CA ARG A 74 15.46 -24.47 0.07
C ARG A 74 16.52 -24.97 -0.90
N ASN A 75 16.39 -26.19 -1.42
CA ASN A 75 17.28 -26.72 -2.46
C ASN A 75 17.18 -25.93 -3.77
N ALA A 76 16.01 -25.35 -4.06
CA ALA A 76 15.80 -24.44 -5.19
C ALA A 76 16.22 -22.99 -4.92
N GLY A 77 16.79 -22.69 -3.75
CA GLY A 77 17.20 -21.34 -3.36
C GLY A 77 16.07 -20.45 -2.85
N VAL A 78 14.88 -21.01 -2.59
CA VAL A 78 13.73 -20.28 -2.04
C VAL A 78 13.68 -20.45 -0.53
N ALA A 79 13.70 -19.33 0.20
CA ALA A 79 13.57 -19.37 1.65
C ALA A 79 12.17 -19.84 2.06
N ALA A 80 12.13 -20.85 2.93
CA ALA A 80 10.88 -21.45 3.39
C ALA A 80 11.00 -21.94 4.84
N SER A 81 9.88 -21.96 5.57
CA SER A 81 9.82 -22.39 6.97
C SER A 81 8.40 -22.81 7.35
N ASP A 82 8.26 -23.63 8.41
CA ASP A 82 6.99 -23.96 9.07
C ASP A 82 6.94 -23.47 10.53
N GLU A 83 7.91 -22.65 10.92
CA GLU A 83 8.03 -22.17 12.29
C GLU A 83 6.82 -21.33 12.67
N GLY A 84 6.20 -21.64 13.81
CA GLY A 84 5.08 -20.84 14.31
C GLY A 84 3.73 -21.08 13.66
N ALA A 85 3.61 -22.03 12.72
CA ALA A 85 2.35 -22.39 12.09
C ALA A 85 2.17 -23.91 12.09
N THR A 86 1.01 -24.40 12.51
CA THR A 86 0.68 -25.84 12.52
C THR A 86 -0.72 -26.08 11.98
N ILE A 87 -0.95 -27.21 11.32
CA ILE A 87 -2.26 -27.61 10.80
C ILE A 87 -2.75 -28.90 11.47
N ASN A 88 -4.00 -28.91 11.93
CA ASN A 88 -4.60 -30.06 12.57
C ASN A 88 -5.36 -30.97 11.58
N ARG A 89 -5.87 -32.12 12.06
CA ARG A 89 -6.58 -33.11 11.21
C ARG A 89 -7.86 -32.59 10.54
N LYS A 90 -8.42 -31.48 11.04
CA LYS A 90 -9.61 -30.83 10.47
C LYS A 90 -9.24 -29.78 9.41
N GLY A 91 -7.94 -29.62 9.11
CA GLY A 91 -7.45 -28.58 8.21
C GLY A 91 -7.41 -27.19 8.81
N VAL A 92 -7.58 -27.05 10.13
CA VAL A 92 -7.49 -25.75 10.80
C VAL A 92 -6.03 -25.43 11.11
N VAL A 93 -5.62 -24.22 10.77
CA VAL A 93 -4.27 -23.70 11.01
C VAL A 93 -4.24 -22.90 12.31
N GLU A 94 -3.26 -23.19 13.14
CA GLU A 94 -2.94 -22.43 14.36
C GLU A 94 -1.60 -21.72 14.17
N VAL A 95 -1.59 -20.41 14.40
CA VAL A 95 -0.42 -19.52 14.24
C VAL A 95 -0.05 -18.94 15.60
N THR A 96 1.21 -19.10 16.01
CA THR A 96 1.72 -18.70 17.32
C THR A 96 2.70 -17.54 17.29
N ARG A 97 3.24 -17.20 16.12
CA ARG A 97 4.12 -16.03 15.92
C ARG A 97 3.97 -15.43 14.53
N ASN A 98 4.61 -14.29 14.30
CA ASN A 98 4.73 -13.65 13.00
C ASN A 98 5.49 -14.55 12.00
N PRO A 99 5.39 -14.29 10.69
CA PRO A 99 6.19 -14.96 9.68
C PRO A 99 7.70 -14.97 10.05
N PRO A 100 8.45 -15.98 9.60
CA PRO A 100 9.85 -16.13 10.03
C PRO A 100 10.81 -15.07 9.50
N ASP A 101 10.43 -14.35 8.44
CA ASP A 101 11.15 -13.20 7.89
C ASP A 101 10.85 -11.87 8.61
N GLU A 102 10.00 -11.89 9.63
CA GLU A 102 9.67 -10.72 10.45
C GLU A 102 10.15 -10.88 11.90
N GLU A 103 10.51 -9.75 12.52
CA GLU A 103 10.90 -9.72 13.93
C GLU A 103 9.72 -10.13 14.82
N TRP A 104 9.98 -11.03 15.76
CA TRP A 104 8.97 -11.49 16.72
C TRP A 104 9.12 -10.76 18.05
N VAL A 105 8.17 -9.87 18.34
CA VAL A 105 8.16 -9.06 19.59
C VAL A 105 7.53 -9.82 20.78
N GLY A 106 7.54 -11.17 20.76
CA GLY A 106 7.19 -11.99 21.93
C GLY A 106 5.70 -12.21 22.24
N GLY A 107 4.77 -11.62 21.47
CA GLY A 107 3.32 -11.77 21.67
C GLY A 107 2.79 -11.08 22.93
N HIS A 108 1.57 -10.50 22.86
CA HIS A 108 0.94 -9.90 24.05
C HIS A 108 0.47 -11.02 24.98
N THR A 109 1.19 -11.27 26.08
CA THR A 109 0.66 -12.02 27.23
C THR A 109 -0.51 -11.23 27.84
N HIS A 110 -1.70 -11.84 27.88
CA HIS A 110 -2.88 -11.32 28.58
C HIS A 110 -3.19 -12.22 29.78
#